data_AF-A0AAW3K1P5-F1
#
_entry.id   AF-A0AAW3K1P5-F1
#
_cell.length_a   1.000
_cell.length_b   1.000
_cell.length_c   1.000
_cell.angle_alpha   90.00
_cell.angle_beta   90.00
_cell.angle_gamma   90.00
#
_symmetry.space_group_name_H-M   'P 1'
#
loop_
_entity.id
_entity.type
_entity.pdbx_description
1 polymer ?
#
loop_
_entity_poly.entity_id
_entity_poly.type
_entity_poly.pdbx_seq_one_letter_code
_entity_poly.pdbx_strand_id
1 'polypeptide(L)'
;MKKTPLLLAIAVLVMTSNVWAGKDDHVIIQEAAKNKITIGQAIRANDETAVTLTGTIVRQIKHEHYELKDSTGTIGIEVDDDLIDLKKLKPGTKVKVVGEVDTHRYKPTDIEVVKIEIIQ
;
A
#
# COMPACT_ATOMS: atom_id res chain seq x y z
N MET A 1 -41.14 53.38 8.82
CA MET A 1 -41.34 51.94 8.53
C MET A 1 -40.09 51.44 7.79
N LYS A 2 -39.16 50.78 8.48
CA LYS A 2 -37.98 50.17 7.84
C LYS A 2 -38.20 48.67 7.83
N LYS A 3 -38.35 48.07 6.65
CA LYS A 3 -38.50 46.62 6.48
C LYS A 3 -37.22 46.08 5.87
N THR A 4 -36.57 45.17 6.59
CA THR A 4 -35.51 44.30 6.06
C THR A 4 -35.96 42.87 6.26
N PRO A 5 -36.09 42.05 5.19
CA PRO A 5 -36.15 40.62 5.34
C PRO A 5 -34.80 39.99 4.94
N LEU A 6 -34.06 39.61 5.98
CA LEU A 6 -33.37 38.35 6.20
C LEU A 6 -33.15 37.45 4.96
N LEU A 7 -31.91 37.41 4.46
CA LEU A 7 -31.40 36.35 3.58
C LEU A 7 -31.00 35.16 4.47
N LEU A 8 -31.77 34.07 4.40
CA LEU A 8 -31.44 32.80 5.05
C LEU A 8 -30.54 31.99 4.11
N ALA A 9 -29.23 32.10 4.27
CA ALA A 9 -28.28 31.23 3.59
C ALA A 9 -28.15 29.92 4.38
N ILE A 10 -28.75 28.85 3.86
CA ILE A 10 -28.52 27.49 4.37
C ILE A 10 -27.16 27.04 3.80
N ALA A 11 -26.12 27.15 4.62
CA ALA A 11 -24.85 26.50 4.35
C ALA A 11 -24.98 25.01 4.70
N VAL A 12 -25.17 24.17 3.67
CA VAL A 12 -25.07 22.71 3.84
C VAL A 12 -23.59 22.37 3.97
N LEU A 13 -23.12 22.20 5.20
CA LEU A 13 -21.83 21.55 5.46
C LEU A 13 -21.99 20.07 5.13
N VAL A 14 -21.47 19.64 3.98
CA VAL A 14 -21.26 18.22 3.70
C VAL A 14 -20.10 17.76 4.59
N MET A 15 -20.44 17.20 5.74
CA MET A 15 -19.49 16.54 6.62
C MET A 15 -19.20 15.17 6.01
N THR A 16 -18.09 15.04 5.28
CA THR A 16 -17.61 13.72 4.87
C THR A 16 -17.16 12.98 6.12
N SER A 17 -17.88 11.93 6.50
CA SER A 17 -17.51 11.05 7.60
C SER A 17 -16.22 10.31 7.24
N ASN A 18 -15.14 10.56 7.97
CA ASN A 18 -13.97 9.69 7.93
C ASN A 18 -14.35 8.39 8.66
N VAL A 19 -14.66 7.34 7.89
CA VAL A 19 -14.80 5.98 8.42
C VAL A 19 -13.40 5.51 8.80
N TRP A 20 -13.23 5.07 10.04
CA TRP A 20 -11.98 4.56 10.58
C TRP A 20 -11.80 3.09 10.13
N ALA A 21 -11.50 2.93 8.84
CA ALA A 21 -11.03 1.72 8.18
C ALA A 21 -9.86 2.14 7.27
N GLY A 22 -8.94 1.24 6.94
CA GLY A 22 -7.69 1.54 6.20
C GLY A 22 -7.87 2.39 4.93
N LYS A 23 -6.78 2.95 4.40
CA LYS A 23 -6.84 3.77 3.18
C LYS A 23 -7.40 2.95 2.02
N ASP A 24 -8.25 3.54 1.18
CA ASP A 24 -8.72 2.90 -0.04
C ASP A 24 -7.53 2.55 -0.97
N ASP A 25 -7.53 1.36 -1.58
CA ASP A 25 -6.47 0.91 -2.51
C ASP A 25 -6.15 1.93 -3.60
N HIS A 26 -7.15 2.65 -4.10
CA HIS A 26 -6.96 3.69 -5.10
C HIS A 26 -6.10 4.86 -4.58
N VAL A 27 -6.24 5.21 -3.30
CA VAL A 27 -5.41 6.23 -2.65
C VAL A 27 -3.99 5.71 -2.49
N ILE A 28 -3.82 4.48 -2.00
CA ILE A 28 -2.52 3.82 -1.84
C ILE A 28 -1.76 3.81 -3.16
N ILE A 29 -2.41 3.38 -4.26
CA ILE A 29 -1.81 3.34 -5.59
C ILE A 29 -1.37 4.73 -6.06
N GLN A 30 -2.17 5.77 -5.81
CA GLN A 30 -1.85 7.14 -6.20
C GLN A 30 -0.67 7.73 -5.41
N GLU A 31 -0.60 7.46 -4.11
CA GLU A 31 0.49 7.89 -3.24
C GLU A 31 1.79 7.14 -3.58
N ALA A 32 1.71 5.81 -3.68
CA ALA A 32 2.83 4.95 -4.04
C ALA A 32 3.41 5.26 -5.41
N ALA A 33 2.62 5.76 -6.37
CA ALA A 33 3.10 6.17 -7.69
C ALA A 33 4.19 7.27 -7.62
N LYS A 34 4.16 8.09 -6.56
CA LYS A 34 5.15 9.15 -6.28
C LYS A 34 6.28 8.70 -5.37
N ASN A 35 6.18 7.51 -4.76
CA ASN A 35 7.10 7.02 -3.75
C ASN A 35 7.76 5.68 -4.17
N LYS A 36 8.66 5.77 -5.15
CA LYS A 36 9.46 4.61 -5.61
C LYS A 36 10.76 4.56 -4.81
N ILE A 37 10.92 3.53 -3.99
CA ILE A 37 12.05 3.41 -3.07
C ILE A 37 12.66 2.01 -3.12
N THR A 38 13.84 1.86 -2.52
CA THR A 38 14.51 0.57 -2.33
C THR A 38 13.92 -0.19 -1.15
N ILE A 39 14.08 -1.51 -1.12
CA ILE A 39 13.62 -2.35 0.00
C ILE A 39 14.28 -1.92 1.32
N GLY A 40 15.56 -1.57 1.30
CA GLY A 40 16.28 -1.07 2.47
C GLY A 40 15.71 0.24 3.01
N GLN A 41 15.15 1.10 2.14
CA GLN A 41 14.42 2.30 2.58
C GLN A 41 13.06 1.94 3.16
N ALA A 42 12.33 1.00 2.54
CA ALA A 42 11.01 0.56 3.01
C ALA A 42 11.06 -0.03 4.43
N ILE A 43 12.10 -0.81 4.76
CA ILE A 43 12.31 -1.38 6.11
C ILE A 43 12.38 -0.28 7.20
N ARG A 44 12.75 0.94 6.83
CA ARG A 44 12.91 2.09 7.75
C ARG A 44 11.78 3.12 7.61
N ALA A 45 10.83 2.88 6.71
CA ALA A 45 9.71 3.77 6.51
C ALA A 45 8.74 3.70 7.70
N ASN A 46 7.94 4.74 7.86
CA ASN A 46 6.89 4.75 8.86
C ASN A 46 5.77 3.77 8.46
N ASP A 47 4.99 3.38 9.46
CA ASP A 47 3.75 2.65 9.26
C ASP A 47 2.81 3.35 8.26
N GLU A 48 1.99 2.56 7.56
CA GLU A 48 1.03 2.99 6.55
C GLU A 48 1.63 3.83 5.39
N THR A 49 2.95 3.76 5.18
CA THR A 49 3.60 4.48 4.08
C THR A 49 3.37 3.75 2.77
N ALA A 50 2.65 4.37 1.82
CA ALA A 50 2.47 3.83 0.48
C ALA A 50 3.79 3.84 -0.32
N VAL A 51 4.18 2.69 -0.88
CA VAL A 51 5.46 2.49 -1.58
C VAL A 51 5.29 1.71 -2.88
N THR A 52 6.15 2.01 -3.86
CA THR A 52 6.40 1.13 -5.00
C THR A 52 7.80 0.53 -4.88
N LEU A 53 7.88 -0.79 -4.85
CA LEU A 53 9.13 -1.55 -4.77
C LEU A 53 9.35 -2.35 -6.05
N THR A 54 10.60 -2.63 -6.37
CA THR A 54 10.97 -3.60 -7.42
C THR A 54 11.96 -4.58 -6.84
N GLY A 55 11.70 -5.86 -7.01
CA GLY A 55 12.51 -6.91 -6.43
C GLY A 55 12.33 -8.25 -7.14
N THR A 56 12.97 -9.26 -6.58
CA THR A 56 12.90 -10.65 -7.03
C THR A 56 12.36 -11.51 -5.90
N ILE A 57 11.37 -12.35 -6.20
CA ILE A 57 10.84 -13.33 -5.25
C ILE A 57 11.96 -14.31 -4.89
N VAL A 58 12.26 -14.44 -3.60
CA VAL A 58 13.24 -15.39 -3.08
C VAL A 58 12.59 -16.73 -2.80
N ARG A 59 11.46 -16.71 -2.09
CA ARG A 59 10.68 -17.90 -1.71
C ARG A 59 9.28 -17.50 -1.24
N GLN A 60 8.39 -18.47 -1.22
CA GLN A 60 7.16 -18.41 -0.45
C GLN A 60 7.46 -18.81 1.00
N ILE A 61 7.00 -18.03 1.96
CA ILE A 61 7.16 -18.28 3.40
C ILE A 61 6.00 -19.15 3.90
N LYS A 62 4.78 -18.75 3.57
CA LYS A 62 3.51 -19.46 3.81
C LYS A 62 2.49 -19.04 2.74
N HIS A 63 1.26 -19.55 2.80
CA HIS A 63 0.18 -19.06 1.92
C HIS A 63 0.12 -17.53 1.96
N GLU A 64 0.04 -16.87 0.80
CA GLU A 64 0.02 -15.39 0.60
C GLU A 64 1.24 -14.59 1.06
N HIS A 65 2.17 -15.17 1.83
CA HIS A 65 3.35 -14.43 2.29
C HIS A 65 4.62 -14.88 1.57
N TYR A 66 5.35 -13.91 1.02
CA TYR A 66 6.55 -14.11 0.21
C TYR A 66 7.72 -13.27 0.72
N GLU A 67 8.94 -13.71 0.41
CA GLU A 67 10.15 -12.93 0.63
C GLU A 67 10.57 -12.26 -0.69
N LEU A 68 10.64 -10.93 -0.68
CA LEU A 68 11.09 -10.10 -1.80
C LEU A 68 12.50 -9.57 -1.53
N LYS A 69 13.35 -9.56 -2.56
CA LYS A 69 14.75 -9.08 -2.47
C LYS A 69 15.11 -8.09 -3.55
N ASP A 70 15.91 -7.08 -3.18
CA ASP A 70 16.67 -6.23 -4.09
C ASP A 70 18.15 -6.18 -3.67
N SER A 71 18.93 -5.21 -4.17
CA SER A 71 20.35 -5.05 -3.81
C SER A 71 20.57 -4.48 -2.40
N THR A 72 19.54 -3.93 -1.77
CA THR A 72 19.60 -3.20 -0.51
C THR A 72 19.06 -4.00 0.68
N GLY A 73 18.28 -5.05 0.44
CA GLY A 73 17.79 -5.93 1.49
C GLY A 73 16.74 -6.94 1.05
N THR A 74 16.11 -7.57 2.03
CA THR A 74 14.94 -8.44 1.87
C THR A 74 13.80 -7.96 2.77
N ILE A 75 12.57 -8.14 2.32
CA ILE A 75 11.36 -7.79 3.07
C ILE A 75 10.25 -8.81 2.81
N GLY A 76 9.37 -9.01 3.78
CA GLY A 76 8.14 -9.77 3.59
C GLY A 76 7.15 -8.98 2.75
N ILE A 77 6.40 -9.66 1.89
CA ILE A 77 5.23 -9.09 1.22
C ILE A 77 4.04 -10.03 1.44
N GLU A 78 2.87 -9.46 1.71
CA GLU A 78 1.58 -10.15 1.81
C GLU A 78 0.81 -9.90 0.51
N VAL A 79 0.56 -10.95 -0.28
CA VAL A 79 -0.07 -10.87 -1.61
C VAL A 79 -1.30 -11.76 -1.62
N ASP A 80 -2.47 -11.14 -1.65
CA ASP A 80 -3.76 -11.82 -1.77
C ASP A 80 -3.87 -12.55 -3.13
N ASP A 81 -4.61 -13.65 -3.14
CA ASP A 81 -4.83 -14.46 -4.34
C ASP A 81 -5.74 -13.80 -5.38
N ASP A 82 -6.46 -12.73 -5.00
CA ASP A 82 -7.25 -11.90 -5.90
C ASP A 82 -6.41 -10.97 -6.80
N LEU A 83 -5.18 -10.62 -6.37
CA LEU A 83 -4.28 -9.73 -7.10
C LEU A 83 -3.58 -10.43 -8.26
N ILE A 84 -3.24 -11.71 -8.08
CA ILE A 84 -2.48 -12.49 -9.05
C ILE A 84 -2.60 -14.00 -8.80
N ASP A 85 -2.48 -14.80 -9.88
CA ASP A 85 -2.23 -16.23 -9.74
C ASP A 85 -0.91 -16.50 -9.00
N LEU A 86 -1.02 -16.81 -7.71
CA LEU A 86 0.09 -17.05 -6.78
C LEU A 86 1.10 -18.10 -7.28
N LYS A 87 0.69 -19.01 -8.19
CA LYS A 87 1.59 -20.00 -8.81
C LYS A 87 2.66 -19.37 -9.70
N LYS A 88 2.49 -18.10 -10.09
CA LYS A 88 3.45 -17.32 -10.89
C LYS A 88 4.56 -16.70 -10.04
N LEU A 89 4.36 -16.54 -8.73
CA LEU A 89 5.32 -15.97 -7.78
C LEU A 89 6.35 -17.02 -7.32
N LYS A 90 7.10 -17.58 -8.27
CA LYS A 90 8.16 -18.57 -8.01
C LYS A 90 9.48 -17.89 -7.64
N PRO A 91 10.41 -18.59 -6.96
CA PRO A 91 11.78 -18.11 -6.78
C PRO A 91 12.40 -17.64 -8.10
N GLY A 92 12.96 -16.44 -8.12
CA GLY A 92 13.54 -15.80 -9.30
C GLY A 92 12.59 -14.92 -10.10
N THR A 93 11.27 -14.94 -9.83
CA THR A 93 10.32 -14.04 -10.50
C THR A 93 10.61 -12.60 -10.10
N LYS A 94 10.88 -11.74 -11.08
CA LYS A 94 10.99 -10.28 -10.88
C LYS A 94 9.61 -9.66 -10.85
N VAL A 95 9.37 -8.79 -9.87
CA VAL A 95 8.07 -8.14 -9.67
C VAL A 95 8.25 -6.67 -9.32
N LYS A 96 7.25 -5.88 -9.70
CA LYS A 96 6.99 -4.56 -9.15
C LYS A 96 5.80 -4.68 -8.20
N VAL A 97 6.00 -4.25 -6.96
CA VAL A 97 5.02 -4.32 -5.87
C VAL A 97 4.59 -2.91 -5.51
N VAL A 98 3.29 -2.70 -5.34
CA VAL A 98 2.69 -1.47 -4.82
C VAL A 98 1.89 -1.87 -3.58
N GLY A 99 2.13 -1.18 -2.47
CA GLY A 99 1.53 -1.54 -1.20
C GLY A 99 1.82 -0.52 -0.11
N GLU A 100 1.35 -0.80 1.10
CA GLU A 100 1.65 -0.03 2.30
C GLU A 100 2.68 -0.76 3.16
N VAL A 101 3.56 0.01 3.80
CA VAL A 101 4.47 -0.50 4.83
C VAL A 101 3.65 -0.79 6.08
N ASP A 102 3.69 -2.03 6.56
CA ASP A 102 2.99 -2.46 7.77
C ASP A 102 4.01 -2.85 8.86
N THR A 103 4.01 -2.06 9.93
CA THR A 103 4.95 -2.19 11.05
C THR A 103 4.27 -2.84 12.24
N HIS A 104 5.01 -3.71 12.91
CA HIS A 104 4.43 -4.52 13.97
C HIS A 104 5.27 -4.46 15.24
N ARG A 105 4.60 -4.66 16.38
CA ARG A 105 5.28 -4.70 17.67
C ARG A 105 6.19 -5.92 17.86
N TYR A 106 5.82 -7.06 17.24
CA TYR A 106 6.47 -8.36 17.50
C TYR A 106 6.86 -9.17 16.25
N LYS A 107 6.41 -8.77 15.05
CA LYS A 107 6.83 -9.36 13.77
C LYS A 107 7.67 -8.34 12.99
N PRO A 108 8.52 -8.77 12.04
CA PRO A 108 9.22 -7.85 11.14
C PRO A 108 8.23 -7.00 10.33
N THR A 109 8.68 -5.82 9.89
CA THR A 109 7.98 -5.01 8.90
C THR A 109 7.82 -5.78 7.59
N ASP A 110 6.63 -5.70 7.01
CA ASP A 110 6.26 -6.26 5.71
C ASP A 110 5.51 -5.22 4.88
N ILE A 111 5.13 -5.61 3.67
CA ILE A 111 4.33 -4.79 2.76
C ILE A 111 2.99 -5.49 2.56
N GLU A 112 1.90 -4.82 2.90
CA GLU A 112 0.55 -5.20 2.48
C GLU A 112 0.38 -4.77 1.02
N VAL A 113 0.30 -5.76 0.11
CA VAL A 113 0.31 -5.49 -1.33
C VAL A 113 -1.10 -5.19 -1.80
N VAL A 114 -1.27 -4.07 -2.51
CA VAL A 114 -2.54 -3.70 -3.17
C VAL A 114 -2.48 -3.87 -4.69
N LYS A 115 -1.27 -3.97 -5.24
CA LYS A 115 -1.07 -4.26 -6.67
C LYS A 115 0.30 -4.86 -6.92
N ILE A 116 0.35 -5.90 -7.73
CA ILE A 116 1.58 -6.56 -8.15
C ILE A 116 1.63 -6.78 -9.66
N GLU A 117 2.80 -6.57 -10.24
CA GLU A 117 3.05 -6.80 -11.66
C GLU A 117 4.33 -7.63 -11.81
N ILE A 118 4.27 -8.73 -12.57
CA ILE A 118 5.47 -9.47 -12.98
C ILE A 118 6.16 -8.66 -14.08
N ILE A 119 7.45 -8.41 -13.90
CA ILE A 119 8.28 -7.66 -14.84
C ILE A 119 9.39 -8.58 -15.37
N GLN A 120 9.62 -8.57 -16.68
CA GLN A 120 10.62 -9.42 -17.33
C GLN A 120 12.04 -8.85 -17.15
#